data_AF-A0AAW4BPB8-F1
#
_entry.id   AF-A0AAW4BPB8-F1
#
_cell.length_a   1.000
_cell.length_b   1.000
_cell.length_c   1.000
_cell.angle_alpha   90.00
_cell.angle_beta   90.00
_cell.angle_gamma   90.00
#
_symmetry.space_group_name_H-M   'P 1'
#
loop_
_entity.id
_entity.type
_entity.pdbx_description
1 polymer ?
#
loop_
_entity_poly.entity_id
_entity_poly.type
_entity_poly.pdbx_seq_one_letter_code
_entity_poly.pdbx_strand_id
1 'polypeptide(L)'
;MTPALESAKKLRLVALEVIESGQDVPMRAGKINLAWLAGTVGLTRQVFYAGRGGPELSQIADLLLEHVRSQPSMKTHRQYDKSLASLRTEIQLLRTQLRDAERALQRAAFREELIRAGRILTF
;
A
#
# COMPACT_ATOMS: atom_id res chain seq x y z
N MET A 1 14.29 -27.10 3.30
CA MET A 1 14.17 -25.77 2.65
C MET A 1 15.32 -24.90 3.17
N THR A 2 16.08 -24.24 2.30
CA THR A 2 17.28 -23.50 2.69
C THR A 2 16.91 -22.19 3.40
N PRO A 3 17.53 -21.86 4.55
CA PRO A 3 17.16 -20.70 5.37
C PRO A 3 17.33 -19.35 4.64
N ALA A 4 18.18 -19.29 3.60
CA ALA A 4 18.35 -18.10 2.77
C ALA A 4 17.11 -17.75 1.93
N LEU A 5 16.35 -18.76 1.46
CA LEU A 5 15.18 -18.56 0.60
C LEU A 5 14.01 -17.94 1.38
N GLU A 6 13.79 -18.38 2.62
CA GLU A 6 12.74 -17.87 3.48
C GLU A 6 13.02 -16.41 3.91
N SER A 7 14.27 -16.10 4.21
CA SER A 7 14.73 -14.73 4.45
C SER A 7 14.50 -13.82 3.25
N ALA A 8 14.77 -14.29 2.03
CA ALA A 8 14.54 -13.53 0.81
C ALA A 8 13.05 -13.26 0.55
N LYS A 9 12.17 -14.24 0.82
CA LYS A 9 10.71 -14.04 0.74
C LYS A 9 10.22 -12.97 1.71
N LYS A 10 10.68 -13.03 2.97
CA LYS A 10 10.33 -12.01 3.98
C LYS A 10 10.82 -10.63 3.58
N LEU A 11 12.06 -10.54 3.09
CA LEU A 11 12.63 -9.26 2.65
C LEU A 11 11.87 -8.67 1.46
N ARG A 12 11.42 -9.52 0.54
CA ARG A 12 10.58 -9.10 -0.58
C ARG A 12 9.24 -8.53 -0.14
N LEU A 13 8.59 -9.14 0.85
CA LEU A 13 7.32 -8.62 1.40
C LEU A 13 7.53 -7.26 2.06
N VAL A 14 8.58 -7.09 2.86
CA VAL A 14 8.93 -5.80 3.46
C VAL A 14 9.22 -4.75 2.39
N ALA A 15 9.96 -5.10 1.33
CA ALA A 15 10.24 -4.18 0.24
C ALA A 15 8.96 -3.72 -0.48
N LEU A 16 8.00 -4.62 -0.70
CA LEU A 16 6.69 -4.27 -1.26
C LEU A 16 5.89 -3.36 -0.33
N GLU A 17 5.86 -3.66 0.97
CA GLU A 17 5.18 -2.81 1.97
C GLU A 17 5.76 -1.39 2.01
N VAL A 18 7.09 -1.26 1.95
CA VAL A 18 7.77 0.05 1.88
C VAL A 18 7.39 0.81 0.61
N ILE A 19 7.30 0.13 -0.53
CA ILE A 19 6.88 0.72 -1.81
C ILE A 19 5.42 1.18 -1.74
N GLU A 20 4.51 0.34 -1.23
CA GLU A 20 3.07 0.61 -1.17
C GLU A 20 2.72 1.70 -0.15
N SER A 21 3.40 1.71 1.00
CA SER A 21 3.17 2.69 2.06
C SER A 21 3.82 4.06 1.76
N GLY A 22 4.77 4.11 0.84
CA GLY A 22 5.58 5.31 0.60
C GLY A 22 6.41 5.72 1.82
N GLN A 23 6.73 4.77 2.70
CA GLN A 23 7.48 5.03 3.91
C GLN A 23 8.91 5.49 3.60
N ASP A 24 9.41 6.48 4.34
CA ASP A 24 10.78 6.94 4.23
C ASP A 24 11.77 5.81 4.55
N VAL A 25 12.64 5.51 3.58
CA VAL A 25 13.71 4.52 3.72
C VAL A 25 14.96 5.18 4.27
N PRO A 26 15.52 4.72 5.40
CA PRO A 26 16.77 5.28 5.93
C PRO A 26 17.93 5.10 4.94
N MET A 27 18.48 6.21 4.48
CA MET A 27 19.61 6.26 3.55
C MET A 27 20.91 6.59 4.28
N ARG A 28 22.02 5.99 3.85
CA ARG A 28 23.38 6.31 4.32
C ARG A 28 24.33 6.33 3.13
N ALA A 29 25.01 7.47 2.91
CA ALA A 29 25.94 7.67 1.80
C ALA A 29 25.35 7.28 0.42
N GLY A 30 24.10 7.67 0.16
CA GLY A 30 23.41 7.41 -1.11
C GLY A 30 22.97 5.96 -1.33
N LYS A 31 23.13 5.07 -0.34
CA LYS A 31 22.63 3.69 -0.36
C LYS A 31 21.61 3.47 0.75
N ILE A 32 20.80 2.42 0.66
CA ILE A 32 19.93 2.00 1.76
C ILE A 32 20.79 1.62 2.96
N ASN A 33 20.35 2.00 4.16
CA ASN A 33 20.95 1.52 5.39
C ASN A 33 20.70 0.01 5.55
N LEU A 34 21.70 -0.79 5.17
CA LEU A 34 21.64 -2.26 5.22
C LEU A 34 21.42 -2.81 6.63
N ALA A 35 21.80 -2.09 7.69
CA ALA A 35 21.53 -2.54 9.06
C ALA A 35 20.06 -2.41 9.41
N TRP A 36 19.41 -1.33 8.98
CA TRP A 36 17.97 -1.16 9.10
C TRP A 36 17.22 -2.21 8.27
N LEU A 37 17.61 -2.38 7.00
CA LEU A 37 16.97 -3.33 6.08
C LEU A 37 17.13 -4.78 6.55
N ALA A 38 18.26 -5.15 7.14
CA ALA A 38 18.42 -6.48 7.73
C ALA A 38 17.53 -6.64 8.97
N GLY A 39 17.43 -5.59 9.78
CA GLY A 39 16.66 -5.60 11.03
C GLY A 39 15.17 -5.86 10.81
N THR A 40 14.57 -5.38 9.71
CA THR A 40 13.15 -5.62 9.40
C THR A 40 12.81 -7.10 9.22
N VAL A 41 13.78 -7.93 8.87
CA VAL A 41 13.64 -9.38 8.68
C VAL A 41 14.38 -10.20 9.73
N GLY A 42 14.85 -9.57 10.82
CA GLY A 42 15.56 -10.24 11.91
C GLY A 42 16.96 -10.74 11.54
N LEU A 43 17.62 -10.10 10.58
CA LEU A 43 18.96 -10.45 10.10
C LEU A 43 19.98 -9.37 10.46
N THR A 44 21.26 -9.67 10.21
CA THR A 44 22.36 -8.69 10.32
C THR A 44 22.77 -8.19 8.95
N ARG A 45 23.33 -6.98 8.86
CA ARG A 45 23.79 -6.39 7.60
C ARG A 45 24.76 -7.26 6.78
N GLN A 46 25.43 -8.22 7.43
CA GLN A 46 26.43 -9.08 6.79
C GLN A 46 25.84 -9.94 5.68
N VAL A 47 24.53 -10.25 5.73
CA VAL A 47 23.85 -11.06 4.70
C VAL A 47 23.82 -10.37 3.33
N PHE A 48 24.05 -9.06 3.28
CA PHE A 48 24.11 -8.30 2.02
C PHE A 48 25.53 -8.19 1.44
N TYR A 49 26.55 -8.75 2.13
CA TYR A 49 27.92 -8.74 1.62
C TYR A 49 28.20 -9.95 0.72
N ALA A 50 29.08 -9.75 -0.25
CA ALA A 50 29.47 -10.76 -1.21
C ALA A 50 29.91 -12.07 -0.50
N GLY A 51 29.33 -13.20 -0.94
CA GLY A 51 29.63 -14.52 -0.40
C GLY A 51 29.11 -14.82 1.01
N ARG A 52 28.31 -13.92 1.61
CA ARG A 52 27.76 -14.11 2.98
C ARG A 52 26.27 -14.41 3.01
N GLY A 53 25.49 -13.87 2.07
CA GLY A 53 24.08 -14.21 1.89
C GLY A 53 23.76 -14.68 0.48
N GLY A 54 22.49 -15.03 0.27
CA GLY A 54 21.99 -15.37 -1.05
C GLY A 54 21.98 -14.14 -1.97
N PRO A 55 22.31 -14.30 -3.26
CA PRO A 55 22.31 -13.19 -4.23
C PRO A 55 20.95 -12.48 -4.32
N GLU A 56 19.87 -13.19 -3.98
CA GLU A 56 18.51 -12.66 -3.95
C GLU A 56 18.36 -11.50 -2.95
N LEU A 57 19.05 -11.55 -1.81
CA LEU A 57 18.97 -10.49 -0.79
C LEU A 57 19.57 -9.18 -1.29
N SER A 58 20.73 -9.26 -1.93
CA SER A 58 21.35 -8.09 -2.58
C SER A 58 20.49 -7.54 -3.71
N GLN A 59 19.92 -8.41 -4.55
CA GLN A 59 19.05 -7.99 -5.65
C GLN A 59 17.80 -7.25 -5.15
N ILE A 60 17.17 -7.74 -4.08
CA ILE A 60 16.01 -7.06 -3.47
C ILE A 60 16.42 -5.68 -2.92
N ALA A 61 17.58 -5.58 -2.28
CA ALA A 61 18.08 -4.30 -1.76
C ALA A 61 18.38 -3.29 -2.89
N ASP A 62 18.92 -3.74 -4.01
CA ASP A 62 19.21 -2.91 -5.18
C ASP A 62 17.93 -2.42 -5.87
N LEU A 63 16.94 -3.30 -6.05
CA LEU A 63 15.62 -2.94 -6.60
C LEU A 63 14.90 -1.91 -5.72
N LEU A 64 14.95 -2.09 -4.40
CA LEU A 64 14.37 -1.13 -3.47
C LEU A 64 15.11 0.22 -3.55
N LEU A 65 16.43 0.21 -3.69
CA LEU A 65 17.22 1.43 -3.84
C LEU A 65 16.91 2.16 -5.14
N GLU A 66 16.75 1.44 -6.24
CA GLU A 66 16.34 1.99 -7.54
C GLU A 66 14.98 2.67 -7.44
N HIS A 67 14.02 2.02 -6.76
CA HIS A 67 12.72 2.60 -6.49
C HIS A 67 12.81 3.89 -5.66
N VAL A 68 13.52 3.87 -4.53
CA VAL A 68 13.69 5.04 -3.66
C VAL A 68 14.35 6.21 -4.41
N ARG A 69 15.27 5.92 -5.34
CA ARG A 69 15.94 6.95 -6.16
C ARG A 69 15.08 7.47 -7.30
N SER A 70 14.19 6.65 -7.85
CA SER A 70 13.28 7.07 -8.92
C SER A 70 12.10 7.89 -8.38
N GLN A 71 11.84 7.81 -7.07
CA GLN A 71 10.94 8.74 -6.42
C GLN A 71 11.55 10.16 -6.35
N PRO A 72 10.83 11.20 -6.78
CA PRO A 72 11.30 12.57 -6.64
C PRO A 72 11.46 12.89 -5.14
N SER A 73 12.68 13.27 -4.73
CA SER A 73 13.06 13.66 -3.37
C SER A 73 11.94 14.48 -2.70
N MET A 74 11.16 13.85 -1.82
CA MET A 74 10.05 14.48 -1.13
C MET A 74 10.55 15.43 -0.03
N LYS A 75 10.99 16.63 -0.43
CA LYS A 75 10.89 17.83 0.43
C LYS A 75 9.46 18.41 0.39
N THR A 76 8.45 17.55 0.22
CA THR A 76 7.08 17.94 -0.15
C THR A 76 6.04 17.44 0.86
N HIS A 77 6.44 17.24 2.12
CA HIS A 77 5.56 16.73 3.17
C HIS A 77 4.30 17.59 3.40
N ARG A 78 4.31 18.88 3.03
CA ARG A 78 3.12 19.75 3.16
C ARG A 78 2.10 19.67 2.02
N GLN A 79 2.47 19.20 0.84
CA GLN A 79 1.56 19.15 -0.32
C GLN A 79 0.84 17.80 -0.41
N TYR A 80 1.51 16.72 0.01
CA TYR A 80 0.94 15.38 0.04
C TYR A 80 -0.14 15.23 1.11
N ASP A 81 0.02 15.79 2.32
CA ASP A 81 -1.02 15.76 3.36
C ASP A 81 -2.32 16.45 2.91
N LYS A 82 -2.21 17.57 2.18
CA LYS A 82 -3.38 18.23 1.58
C LYS A 82 -4.04 17.36 0.51
N SER A 83 -3.24 16.70 -0.33
CA SER A 83 -3.74 15.80 -1.37
C SER A 83 -4.39 14.55 -0.79
N LEU A 84 -3.82 13.96 0.26
CA LEU A 84 -4.34 12.76 0.92
C LEU A 84 -5.59 13.06 1.74
N ALA A 85 -5.66 14.19 2.44
CA ALA A 85 -6.89 14.67 3.07
C ALA A 85 -7.99 14.93 2.04
N SER A 86 -7.64 15.52 0.89
CA SER A 86 -8.57 15.73 -0.23
C SER A 86 -9.09 14.41 -0.79
N LEU A 87 -8.19 13.45 -1.06
CA LEU A 87 -8.54 12.12 -1.56
C LEU A 87 -9.40 11.32 -0.57
N ARG A 88 -9.09 11.39 0.74
CA ARG A 88 -9.93 10.78 1.79
C ARG A 88 -11.32 11.39 1.81
N THR A 89 -11.43 12.70 1.67
CA THR A 89 -12.71 13.41 1.62
C THR A 89 -13.51 13.01 0.38
N GLU A 90 -12.86 12.89 -0.77
CA GLU A 90 -13.48 12.47 -2.02
C GLU A 90 -13.96 11.01 -1.95
N ILE A 91 -13.17 10.09 -1.39
CA ILE A 91 -13.58 8.70 -1.13
C ILE A 91 -14.79 8.65 -0.18
N GLN A 92 -14.79 9.47 0.87
CA GLN A 92 -15.91 9.56 1.81
C GLN A 92 -17.20 10.04 1.12
N LEU A 93 -17.07 11.03 0.23
CA LEU A 93 -18.18 11.55 -0.56
C LEU A 93 -18.73 10.48 -1.51
N LEU A 94 -17.86 9.85 -2.30
CA LEU A 94 -18.25 8.79 -3.25
C LEU A 94 -18.93 7.61 -2.55
N ARG A 95 -18.43 7.18 -1.38
CA ARG A 95 -19.06 6.13 -0.57
C ARG A 95 -20.45 6.53 -0.05
N THR A 96 -20.67 7.81 0.19
CA THR A 96 -21.98 8.32 0.63
C THR A 96 -22.95 8.34 -0.53
N GLN A 97 -22.52 8.87 -1.69
CA GLN A 97 -23.30 8.87 -2.92
C GLN A 97 -23.70 7.45 -3.36
N LEU A 98 -22.79 6.48 -3.25
CA LEU A 98 -23.07 5.09 -3.58
C LEU A 98 -24.17 4.52 -2.66
N ARG A 99 -24.06 4.71 -1.35
CA ARG A 99 -25.07 4.25 -0.38
C ARG A 99 -26.44 4.89 -0.63
N ASP A 100 -26.48 6.16 -1.00
CA ASP A 100 -27.73 6.84 -1.31
C ASP A 100 -28.35 6.34 -2.62
N ALA A 101 -27.53 6.08 -3.64
CA ALA A 101 -27.96 5.48 -4.90
C ALA A 101 -28.52 4.06 -4.68
N GLU A 102 -27.85 3.24 -3.88
CA GLU A 102 -28.33 1.89 -3.51
C GLU A 102 -29.68 1.94 -2.79
N ARG A 103 -29.83 2.86 -1.83
CA ARG A 103 -31.11 3.07 -1.14
C ARG A 103 -32.22 3.53 -2.07
N ALA A 104 -31.92 4.42 -3.01
CA ALA A 104 -32.88 4.86 -4.02
C ALA A 104 -33.31 3.70 -4.92
N LEU A 105 -32.36 2.85 -5.33
CA LEU A 105 -32.64 1.65 -6.12
C LEU A 105 -33.52 0.66 -5.35
N GLN A 106 -33.21 0.39 -4.08
CA GLN A 106 -34.02 -0.48 -3.22
C GLN A 106 -35.45 0.06 -3.05
N ARG A 107 -35.61 1.36 -2.83
CA ARG A 107 -36.92 2.00 -2.75
C ARG A 107 -37.69 1.88 -4.07
N ALA A 108 -37.02 2.07 -5.20
CA ALA A 108 -37.65 1.92 -6.51
C ALA A 108 -38.10 0.46 -6.75
N ALA A 109 -37.25 -0.51 -6.44
CA ALA A 109 -37.57 -1.93 -6.55
C ALA A 109 -38.76 -2.32 -5.64
N PHE A 110 -38.77 -1.82 -4.40
CA PHE A 110 -39.89 -2.06 -3.48
C PHE A 110 -41.19 -1.42 -3.99
N ARG A 111 -41.13 -0.20 -4.55
CA ARG A 111 -42.30 0.43 -5.18
C ARG A 111 -42.81 -0.38 -6.37
N GLU A 112 -41.91 -0.89 -7.21
CA GLU A 112 -42.28 -1.76 -8.33
C GLU A 112 -42.97 -3.04 -7.84
N GLU A 113 -42.43 -3.68 -6.79
CA GLU A 113 -43.02 -4.86 -6.17
C GLU A 113 -44.43 -4.58 -5.63
N LEU A 114 -44.62 -3.46 -4.94
CA LEU A 114 -45.94 -3.05 -4.45
C LEU A 114 -46.95 -2.83 -5.58
N ILE A 115 -46.53 -2.18 -6.68
CA ILE A 115 -47.37 -1.97 -7.86
C ILE A 115 -47.73 -3.32 -8.49
N ARG A 116 -46.76 -4.23 -8.66
CA ARG A 116 -47.00 -5.60 -9.18
C ARG A 116 -47.94 -6.40 -8.29
N ALA A 117 -47.85 -6.23 -6.97
CA ALA A 117 -48.73 -6.87 -6.00
C ALA A 117 -50.12 -6.23 -5.91
N GLY A 118 -50.41 -5.18 -6.70
CA GLY A 118 -51.69 -4.47 -6.68
C GLY A 118 -51.96 -3.68 -5.39
N ARG A 119 -50.92 -3.43 -4.57
CA ARG A 119 -51.06 -2.69 -3.31
C ARG A 119 -50.83 -1.20 -3.55
N ILE A 120 -51.92 -0.42 -3.56
CA ILE A 120 -51.86 1.04 -3.65
C ILE A 120 -51.52 1.58 -2.26
N LEU A 121 -50.32 2.15 -2.09
CA LEU A 121 -50.04 3.03 -0.95
C LEU A 121 -50.53 4.43 -1.32
N THR A 122 -51.69 4.81 -0.79
CA THR A 122 -52.14 6.20 -0.73
C THR A 122 -51.25 6.93 0.28
N PHE A 123 -50.47 7.91 -0.20
CA PHE A 123 -49.81 8.91 0.64
C PHE A 123 -50.65 10.17 0.65
#